data_AF-A0A536X4F2-F1
#
_entry.id   AF-A0A536X4F2-F1
#
_cell.length_a   1.000
_cell.length_b   1.000
_cell.length_c   1.000
_cell.angle_alpha   90.00
_cell.angle_beta   90.00
_cell.angle_gamma   90.00
#
_symmetry.space_group_name_H-M   'P 1'
#
loop_
_entity.id
_entity.type
_entity.pdbx_description
1 polymer ?
#
loop_
_entity_poly.entity_id
_entity_poly.type
_entity_poly.pdbx_seq_one_letter_code
_entity_poly.pdbx_strand_id
1 'polypeptide(L)'
;MKPATPPRRDTLNLRIPAAERSLNDRAAESSGKTRTDFILEAARRAAEEALLDRAMLSVSPAAYAKFLARLDAPPQPNERLRRTMRAKAPWGRG
;
A
#
# COMPACT_ATOMS: atom_id res chain seq x y z
N MET A 1 8.30 33.66 9.57
CA MET A 1 7.90 32.39 8.92
C MET A 1 7.20 32.74 7.62
N LYS A 2 7.71 32.32 6.45
CA LYS A 2 6.99 32.54 5.17
C LYS A 2 5.74 31.64 5.16
N PRO A 3 4.55 32.14 4.81
CA PRO A 3 3.38 31.28 4.70
C PRO A 3 3.62 30.26 3.59
N ALA A 4 3.37 28.98 3.89
CA ALA A 4 3.43 27.91 2.89
C ALA A 4 2.39 28.20 1.81
N THR A 5 2.81 28.21 0.54
CA THR A 5 1.92 28.36 -0.60
C THR A 5 0.89 27.23 -0.56
N PRO A 6 -0.43 27.52 -0.69
CA PRO A 6 -1.44 26.47 -0.73
C PRO A 6 -1.13 25.51 -1.89
N PRO A 7 -1.32 24.19 -1.69
CA PRO A 7 -1.02 23.20 -2.73
C PRO A 7 -1.80 23.54 -4.00
N ARG A 8 -1.11 23.50 -5.15
CA ARG A 8 -1.77 23.69 -6.45
C ARG A 8 -2.84 22.60 -6.61
N ARG A 9 -4.05 23.04 -6.96
CA ARG A 9 -5.13 22.15 -7.35
C ARG A 9 -5.06 21.94 -8.85
N ASP A 10 -4.85 20.70 -9.26
CA ASP A 10 -4.93 20.30 -10.67
C ASP A 10 -6.33 19.76 -10.97
N THR A 11 -6.81 19.98 -12.19
CA THR A 11 -8.14 19.52 -12.63
C THR A 11 -8.02 18.16 -13.31
N LEU A 12 -8.83 17.20 -12.88
CA LEU A 12 -8.95 15.88 -13.50
C LEU A 12 -10.18 15.83 -14.40
N ASN A 13 -9.98 15.80 -15.71
CA ASN A 13 -11.07 15.67 -16.70
C ASN A 13 -11.20 14.20 -17.13
N LEU A 14 -12.35 13.59 -16.87
CA LEU A 14 -12.63 12.19 -17.17
C LEU A 14 -13.91 12.06 -18.00
N ARG A 15 -13.91 11.17 -18.98
CA ARG A 15 -15.11 10.73 -19.70
C ARG A 15 -15.49 9.34 -19.21
N ILE A 16 -16.73 9.19 -18.76
CA ILE A 16 -17.28 7.92 -18.27
C ILE A 16 -18.66 7.67 -18.89
N PRO A 17 -19.07 6.41 -19.09
CA PRO A 17 -20.43 6.07 -19.49
C PRO A 17 -21.47 6.59 -18.48
N ALA A 18 -22.68 6.87 -18.96
CA ALA A 18 -23.76 7.35 -18.09
C ALA A 18 -24.11 6.36 -16.96
N ALA A 19 -24.07 5.05 -17.24
CA ALA A 19 -24.32 4.02 -16.24
C ALA A 19 -23.30 4.08 -15.08
N GLU A 20 -22.02 4.26 -15.42
CA GLU A 20 -20.92 4.39 -14.44
C GLU A 20 -21.10 5.65 -13.58
N ARG A 21 -21.50 6.76 -14.21
CA ARG A 21 -21.81 8.02 -13.50
C ARG A 21 -22.95 7.81 -12.50
N SER A 22 -24.03 7.17 -12.92
CA SER A 22 -25.21 6.90 -12.07
C SER A 22 -24.89 5.97 -10.90
N LEU A 23 -24.02 4.97 -11.12
CA LEU A 23 -23.55 4.10 -10.05
C LEU A 23 -22.75 4.88 -8.99
N ASN A 24 -21.80 5.71 -9.42
CA ASN A 24 -21.00 6.54 -8.53
C ASN A 24 -21.84 7.58 -7.78
N ASP A 25 -22.86 8.16 -8.42
CA ASP A 25 -23.81 9.06 -7.78
C ASP A 25 -24.53 8.40 -6.60
N ARG A 26 -25.10 7.20 -6.82
CA ARG A 26 -25.79 6.45 -5.76
C ARG A 26 -24.86 6.05 -4.62
N ALA A 27 -23.63 5.64 -4.95
CA ALA A 27 -22.64 5.26 -3.94
C ALA A 27 -22.22 6.46 -3.09
N ALA A 28 -21.97 7.61 -3.72
CA ALA A 28 -21.65 8.86 -3.04
C ALA A 28 -22.79 9.32 -2.12
N GLU A 29 -24.03 9.29 -2.62
CA GLU A 29 -25.23 9.63 -1.85
C GLU A 29 -25.40 8.74 -0.62
N SER A 30 -25.28 7.41 -0.79
CA SER A 30 -25.35 6.46 0.33
C SER A 30 -24.24 6.66 1.37
N SER A 31 -23.13 7.31 0.97
CA SER A 31 -21.99 7.62 1.82
C SER A 31 -22.02 9.05 2.37
N GLY A 32 -23.05 9.86 2.06
CA GLY A 32 -23.16 11.26 2.46
C GLY A 32 -22.09 12.17 1.85
N LYS A 33 -21.54 11.81 0.69
CA LYS A 33 -20.43 12.51 0.02
C LYS A 33 -20.85 13.10 -1.31
N THR A 34 -20.12 14.11 -1.77
CA THR A 34 -20.22 14.50 -3.18
C THR A 34 -19.62 13.40 -4.06
N ARG A 35 -20.07 13.30 -5.31
CA ARG A 35 -19.49 12.36 -6.27
C ARG A 35 -17.98 12.54 -6.42
N THR A 36 -17.51 13.80 -6.48
CA THR A 36 -16.10 14.11 -6.61
C THR A 36 -15.30 13.59 -5.42
N ASP A 37 -15.77 13.83 -4.19
CA ASP A 37 -15.08 13.35 -2.99
C ASP A 37 -15.06 11.82 -2.94
N PHE A 38 -16.19 11.17 -3.25
CA PHE A 38 -16.28 9.72 -3.30
C PHE A 38 -15.29 9.11 -4.31
N ILE A 39 -15.25 9.65 -5.53
CA ILE A 39 -14.34 9.16 -6.59
C ILE A 39 -12.88 9.40 -6.21
N LEU A 40 -12.55 10.59 -5.67
CA LEU A 40 -11.17 10.91 -5.29
C LEU A 40 -10.67 10.03 -4.14
N GLU A 41 -11.49 9.78 -3.14
CA GLU A 41 -11.14 8.88 -2.04
C GLU A 41 -10.97 7.44 -2.52
N ALA A 42 -11.88 6.94 -3.37
CA ALA A 42 -11.78 5.60 -3.94
C ALA A 42 -10.51 5.45 -4.79
N ALA A 43 -10.21 6.43 -5.65
CA ALA A 43 -9.01 6.44 -6.46
C ALA A 43 -7.73 6.50 -5.62
N ARG A 44 -7.72 7.31 -4.55
CA ARG A 44 -6.60 7.39 -3.61
C ARG A 44 -6.36 6.06 -2.93
N ARG A 45 -7.42 5.44 -2.39
CA ARG A 45 -7.32 4.13 -1.73
C ARG A 45 -6.79 3.07 -2.69
N ALA A 46 -7.32 3.00 -3.91
CA ALA A 46 -6.86 2.05 -4.92
C ALA A 46 -5.37 2.29 -5.30
N ALA A 47 -4.94 3.56 -5.39
CA ALA A 47 -3.53 3.89 -5.64
C ALA A 47 -2.63 3.49 -4.45
N GLU A 48 -3.06 3.75 -3.22
CA GLU A 48 -2.33 3.35 -2.02
C GLU A 48 -2.23 1.82 -1.93
N GLU A 49 -3.32 1.09 -2.15
CA GLU A 49 -3.33 -0.39 -2.18
C GLU A 49 -2.40 -0.93 -3.28
N ALA A 50 -2.45 -0.39 -4.50
CA ALA A 50 -1.58 -0.79 -5.59
C ALA A 50 -0.09 -0.52 -5.33
N LEU A 51 0.22 0.54 -4.56
CA LEU A 51 1.59 0.84 -4.12
C LEU A 51 2.02 -0.06 -2.96
N LEU A 52 1.12 -0.38 -2.02
CA LEU A 52 1.39 -1.20 -0.84
C LEU A 52 1.52 -2.69 -1.15
N ASP A 53 0.79 -3.21 -2.14
CA ASP A 53 0.96 -4.58 -2.65
C ASP A 53 2.39 -4.83 -3.15
N ARG A 54 3.11 -3.76 -3.51
CA ARG A 54 4.57 -3.77 -3.61
C ARG A 54 5.15 -3.36 -2.26
N ALA A 55 5.54 -4.34 -1.44
CA ALA A 55 6.35 -4.07 -0.24
C ALA A 55 7.68 -3.40 -0.64
N MET A 56 7.69 -2.07 -0.74
CA MET A 56 8.86 -1.28 -1.15
C MET A 56 9.75 -1.02 0.06
N LEU A 57 10.74 -1.89 0.26
CA LEU A 57 11.82 -1.65 1.21
C LEU A 57 12.88 -0.77 0.53
N SER A 58 12.81 0.55 0.75
CA SER A 58 13.84 1.47 0.28
C SER A 58 15.05 1.42 1.21
N VAL A 59 16.22 1.10 0.67
CA VAL A 59 17.49 1.03 1.40
C VAL A 59 18.60 1.69 0.57
N SER A 60 19.67 2.15 1.23
CA SER A 60 20.83 2.67 0.50
C SER A 60 21.49 1.56 -0.33
N PRO A 61 22.23 1.89 -1.41
CA PRO A 61 22.96 0.89 -2.20
C PRO A 61 23.90 0.01 -1.35
N ALA A 62 24.52 0.60 -0.32
CA ALA A 62 25.39 -0.13 0.60
C ALA A 62 24.61 -1.12 1.50
N ALA A 63 23.43 -0.74 1.99
CA ALA A 63 22.57 -1.64 2.77
C ALA A 63 22.01 -2.77 1.88
N TYR A 64 21.67 -2.46 0.63
CA TYR A 64 21.24 -3.44 -0.36
C TYR A 64 22.32 -4.48 -0.66
N ALA A 65 23.56 -4.04 -0.92
CA ALA A 65 24.69 -4.95 -1.14
C ALA A 65 24.96 -5.87 0.07
N LYS A 66 24.88 -5.33 1.29
CA LYS A 66 25.01 -6.13 2.53
C LYS A 66 23.88 -7.13 2.70
N PHE A 67 22.66 -6.75 2.31
CA PHE A 67 21.52 -7.65 2.33
C PHE A 67 21.72 -8.81 1.36
N LEU A 68 22.09 -8.53 0.10
CA LEU A 68 22.37 -9.57 -0.90
C LEU A 68 23.48 -10.52 -0.44
N ALA A 69 24.60 -10.00 0.07
CA ALA A 69 25.68 -10.83 0.58
C ALA A 69 25.26 -11.78 1.71
N ARG A 70 24.27 -11.39 2.53
CA ARG A 70 23.70 -12.25 3.58
C ARG A 70 22.66 -13.22 3.04
N LEU A 71 21.91 -12.82 2.01
CA LEU A 71 20.90 -13.64 1.36
C LEU A 71 21.55 -14.80 0.57
N ASP A 72 22.67 -14.52 -0.10
CA ASP A 72 23.43 -15.50 -0.88
C ASP A 72 24.32 -16.41 -0.01
N ALA A 73 24.55 -16.02 1.26
CA ALA A 73 25.33 -16.82 2.18
C ALA A 73 24.55 -18.07 2.62
N PRO A 74 25.23 -19.24 2.77
CA PRO A 74 24.59 -20.42 3.32
C PRO A 74 23.95 -20.12 4.69
N PRO A 75 22.73 -20.63 4.95
CA PRO A 75 22.08 -20.39 6.23
C PRO A 75 22.95 -20.97 7.34
N GLN A 76 23.27 -20.14 8.33
CA GLN A 76 23.96 -20.56 9.55
C GLN A 76 22.95 -20.60 10.69
N PRO A 77 22.17 -21.69 10.82
CA PRO A 77 21.13 -21.77 11.82
C PRO A 77 21.76 -21.80 13.22
N ASN A 78 21.51 -20.75 14.00
CA ASN A 78 21.90 -20.69 15.39
C ASN A 78 20.94 -21.52 16.27
N GLU A 79 21.32 -21.78 17.52
CA GLU A 79 20.52 -22.61 18.42
C GLU A 79 19.10 -22.09 18.62
N ARG A 80 18.94 -20.76 18.69
CA ARG A 80 17.63 -20.11 18.84
C ARG A 80 16.74 -20.36 17.63
N LEU A 81 17.26 -20.21 16.41
CA LEU A 81 16.53 -20.49 15.17
C LEU A 81 16.14 -21.96 15.09
N ARG A 82 17.07 -22.86 15.40
CA ARG A 82 16.79 -24.31 15.42
C ARG A 82 15.70 -24.66 16.44
N ARG A 83 15.70 -24.03 17.61
CA ARG A 83 14.64 -24.20 18.62
C ARG A 83 13.30 -23.67 18.11
N THR A 84 13.26 -22.51 17.48
CA THR A 84 12.04 -21.93 16.89
C THR A 84 11.47 -22.81 15.78
N MET A 85 12.31 -23.29 14.86
CA MET A 85 11.87 -24.15 13.75
C MET A 85 11.33 -25.51 14.20
N ARG A 86 11.70 -25.98 15.41
CA ARG A 86 11.14 -27.19 16.03
C ARG A 86 9.93 -26.91 16.93
N ALA A 87 9.63 -25.65 17.23
CA ALA A 87 8.49 -25.31 18.06
C ALA A 87 7.20 -25.55 17.25
N LYS A 88 6.18 -26.11 17.92
CA LYS A 88 4.87 -26.28 17.29
C LYS A 88 4.35 -24.90 16.88
N ALA A 89 4.03 -24.75 15.60
CA ALA A 89 3.45 -23.51 15.08
C ALA A 89 2.16 -23.19 15.84
N PRO A 90 2.02 -21.99 16.44
CA PRO A 90 0.86 -21.64 17.26
C PRO A 90 -0.43 -21.49 16.45
N TRP A 91 -0.34 -21.42 15.12
CA TRP A 91 -1.48 -21.36 14.19
C TRP A 91 -1.85 -22.73 13.59
N GLY A 92 -1.13 -23.80 13.93
CA GLY A 92 -1.54 -25.16 13.59
C GLY A 92 -2.68 -25.58 14.51
N ARG A 93 -3.92 -25.40 14.04
CA ARG A 93 -5.12 -25.92 14.71
C ARG A 93 -4.94 -27.40 15.04
N GLY A 94 -5.42 -27.79 16.23
CA GLY A 94 -5.83 -29.16 16.48
C GLY A 94 -7.02 -29.54 15.60
#